data_AF-A0A2W6D5Z4-F1
#
_entry.id   AF-A0A2W6D5Z4-F1
#
_cell.length_a   1.000
_cell.length_b   1.000
_cell.length_c   1.000
_cell.angle_alpha   90.00
_cell.angle_beta   90.00
_cell.angle_gamma   90.00
#
_symmetry.space_group_name_H-M   'P 1'
#
loop_
_entity.id
_entity.type
_entity.pdbx_description
1 polymer ?
#
loop_
_entity_poly.entity_id
_entity_poly.type
_entity_poly.pdbx_seq_one_letter_code
_entity_poly.pdbx_strand_id
1 'polypeptide(L)'
;MKAPMDEVSLVHANALHILDAALRRRFLVRDLLWCATCDVPWVPILLRPMTRYYACHNKSCPHPAMPAGLVEHRVWIRFVRLHGVDNCQIPRDRRHEALTDALNRVLVCPGLLLRLEWWE
;
A
#
# COMPACT_ATOMS: atom_id res chain seq x y z
N MET A 1 0.66 30.00 -37.94
CA MET A 1 -0.29 29.77 -36.82
C MET A 1 -0.66 28.29 -36.80
N LYS A 2 -0.19 27.55 -35.79
CA LYS A 2 -0.57 26.16 -35.50
C LYS A 2 -0.75 26.13 -33.97
N ALA A 3 -1.99 26.06 -33.50
CA ALA A 3 -2.33 25.89 -32.08
C ALA A 3 -2.59 24.39 -31.78
N PRO A 4 -2.78 23.98 -30.53
CA PRO A 4 -1.78 23.51 -29.58
C PRO A 4 -1.94 22.00 -29.32
N MET A 5 -0.92 21.18 -29.61
CA MET A 5 -1.01 19.72 -29.41
C MET A 5 -0.48 19.24 -28.05
N ASP A 6 0.01 20.17 -27.21
CA ASP A 6 0.72 19.85 -25.97
C ASP A 6 -0.12 20.04 -24.69
N GLU A 7 -1.16 20.86 -24.73
CA GLU A 7 -1.91 21.26 -23.52
C GLU A 7 -2.92 20.18 -23.08
N VAL A 8 -3.60 19.56 -24.06
CA VAL A 8 -4.59 18.50 -23.80
C VAL A 8 -3.91 17.22 -23.29
N SER A 9 -2.75 16.85 -23.84
CA SER A 9 -1.97 15.68 -23.39
C SER A 9 -1.45 15.86 -21.96
N LEU A 10 -1.03 17.08 -21.60
CA LEU A 10 -0.57 17.42 -20.25
C LEU A 10 -1.71 17.39 -19.22
N VAL A 11 -2.89 17.91 -19.56
CA VAL A 11 -4.08 17.87 -18.70
C VAL A 11 -4.53 16.43 -18.42
N HIS A 12 -4.54 15.57 -19.44
CA HIS A 12 -4.90 14.15 -19.26
C HIS A 12 -3.88 13.39 -18.41
N ALA A 13 -2.58 13.61 -18.63
CA ALA A 13 -1.53 13.02 -17.81
C ALA A 13 -1.67 13.45 -16.34
N ASN A 14 -1.93 14.74 -16.09
CA ASN A 14 -2.11 15.25 -14.73
C ASN A 14 -3.36 14.64 -14.06
N ALA A 15 -4.48 14.52 -14.77
CA ALA A 15 -5.68 13.88 -14.25
C ALA A 15 -5.44 12.40 -13.88
N LEU A 16 -4.67 11.68 -14.69
CA LEU A 16 -4.30 10.29 -14.41
C LEU A 16 -3.42 10.18 -13.16
N HIS A 17 -2.45 11.08 -12.98
CA HIS A 17 -1.61 11.14 -11.78
C HIS A 17 -2.42 11.45 -10.52
N ILE A 18 -3.35 12.40 -10.59
CA ILE A 18 -4.24 12.74 -9.47
C ILE A 18 -5.11 11.53 -9.10
N LEU A 19 -5.66 10.84 -10.08
CA LEU A 19 -6.48 9.65 -9.86
C LEU A 19 -5.67 8.50 -9.27
N ASP A 20 -4.46 8.21 -9.79
CA ASP A 20 -3.57 7.20 -9.23
C ASP A 20 -3.22 7.51 -7.77
N ALA A 21 -2.84 8.76 -7.48
CA ALA A 21 -2.55 9.20 -6.11
C ALA A 21 -3.77 9.03 -5.19
N ALA A 22 -4.97 9.41 -5.64
CA ALA A 22 -6.20 9.25 -4.88
C ALA A 22 -6.54 7.77 -4.64
N LEU A 23 -6.36 6.91 -5.64
CA LEU A 23 -6.59 5.47 -5.52
C LEU A 23 -5.57 4.81 -4.58
N ARG A 24 -4.29 5.16 -4.71
CA ARG A 24 -3.22 4.67 -3.83
C ARG A 24 -3.44 5.07 -2.38
N ARG A 25 -3.92 6.28 -2.09
CA ARG A 25 -4.25 6.72 -0.72
C ARG A 25 -5.28 5.83 0.00
N ARG A 26 -6.04 5.02 -0.74
CA ARG A 26 -6.96 4.03 -0.16
C ARG A 26 -6.25 2.83 0.46
N PHE A 27 -4.97 2.62 0.14
CA PHE A 27 -4.13 1.52 0.62
C PHE A 27 -3.34 1.99 1.84
N LEU A 28 -3.65 1.43 3.00
CA LEU A 28 -3.10 1.86 4.29
C LEU A 28 -1.61 1.52 4.41
N VAL A 29 -1.19 0.35 3.93
CA VAL A 29 0.19 -0.14 4.02
C VAL A 29 0.90 -0.09 2.67
N ARG A 30 0.45 0.82 1.79
CA ARG A 30 1.19 1.14 0.55
C ARG A 30 2.63 1.49 0.89
N ASP A 31 3.56 1.15 0.00
CA ASP A 31 4.99 1.44 0.12
C ASP A 31 5.71 0.80 1.33
N LEU A 32 5.00 0.12 2.23
CA LEU A 32 5.55 -0.59 3.39
C LEU A 32 5.66 -2.10 3.19
N LEU A 33 4.91 -2.71 2.27
CA LEU A 33 4.88 -4.16 2.09
C LEU A 33 6.01 -4.65 1.17
N TRP A 34 6.69 -5.72 1.61
CA TRP A 34 7.81 -6.34 0.90
C TRP A 34 7.66 -7.87 0.88
N CYS A 35 8.15 -8.51 -0.18
CA CYS A 35 8.18 -9.96 -0.26
C CYS A 35 9.42 -10.49 0.44
N ALA A 36 9.27 -11.33 1.47
CA ALA A 36 10.44 -11.94 2.13
C ALA A 36 11.24 -12.86 1.20
N THR A 37 10.58 -13.52 0.24
CA THR A 37 11.21 -14.48 -0.68
C THR A 37 11.89 -13.80 -1.87
N CYS A 38 11.25 -12.77 -2.43
CA CYS A 38 11.73 -12.11 -3.64
C CYS A 38 12.53 -10.83 -3.37
N ASP A 39 12.51 -10.34 -2.13
CA ASP A 39 13.11 -9.06 -1.70
C ASP A 39 12.73 -7.87 -2.60
N VAL A 40 11.46 -7.82 -2.99
CA VAL A 40 10.89 -6.73 -3.77
C VAL A 40 9.58 -6.22 -3.15
N PRO A 41 9.19 -4.97 -3.42
CA PRO A 41 7.94 -4.42 -2.92
C PRO A 41 6.72 -5.22 -3.37
N TRP A 42 5.72 -5.26 -2.51
CA TRP A 42 4.36 -5.58 -2.90
C TRP A 42 3.64 -4.29 -3.27
N VAL A 43 2.98 -4.30 -4.43
CA VAL A 43 2.31 -3.13 -4.98
C VAL A 43 0.79 -3.22 -4.79
N PRO A 44 0.11 -2.07 -4.57
CA PRO A 44 -1.35 -2.00 -4.62
C PRO A 44 -1.89 -2.41 -6.00
N ILE A 45 -2.94 -3.23 -6.00
CA ILE A 45 -3.67 -3.61 -7.21
C ILE A 45 -5.17 -3.41 -6.96
N LEU A 46 -5.84 -2.87 -7.97
CA LEU A 46 -7.29 -2.68 -7.98
C LEU A 46 -7.89 -3.57 -9.08
N LEU A 47 -8.62 -4.61 -8.68
CA LEU A 47 -9.30 -5.51 -9.61
C LEU A 47 -10.78 -5.14 -9.71
N ARG A 48 -11.42 -5.38 -10.86
CA ARG A 48 -12.87 -5.17 -11.00
C ARG A 48 -13.64 -6.09 -10.02
N PRO A 49 -14.67 -5.62 -9.31
CA PRO A 49 -15.30 -4.29 -9.36
C PRO A 49 -14.79 -3.33 -8.26
N MET A 50 -13.50 -2.97 -8.30
CA MET A 50 -12.81 -2.11 -7.30
C MET A 50 -12.40 -2.83 -6.01
N THR A 51 -12.17 -4.14 -6.08
CA THR A 51 -11.61 -4.91 -4.97
C THR A 51 -10.10 -4.65 -4.86
N ARG A 52 -9.65 -4.34 -3.64
CA ARG A 52 -8.26 -3.95 -3.35
C ARG A 52 -7.43 -5.16 -2.95
N TYR A 53 -6.26 -5.30 -3.56
CA TYR A 53 -5.27 -6.32 -3.26
C TYR A 53 -3.88 -5.72 -3.15
N TYR A 54 -2.97 -6.45 -2.51
CA TYR A 54 -1.54 -6.27 -2.71
C TYR A 54 -1.00 -7.50 -3.42
N ALA A 55 -0.01 -7.34 -4.30
CA ALA A 55 0.72 -8.47 -4.88
C ALA A 55 2.20 -8.14 -5.01
N CYS A 56 3.03 -9.17 -5.02
CA CYS A 56 4.46 -9.02 -5.27
C CYS A 56 4.71 -8.40 -6.65
N HIS A 57 5.65 -7.45 -6.74
CA HIS A 57 6.04 -6.85 -8.02
C HIS A 57 6.69 -7.88 -8.97
N ASN A 58 7.34 -8.90 -8.41
CA ASN A 58 7.89 -10.00 -9.21
C ASN A 58 6.76 -10.92 -9.70
N LYS A 59 6.55 -10.95 -11.02
CA LYS A 59 5.51 -11.75 -11.69
C LYS A 59 5.69 -13.26 -11.54
N SER A 60 6.91 -13.71 -11.22
CA SER A 60 7.22 -15.13 -10.97
C SER A 60 7.12 -15.50 -9.49
N CYS A 61 6.71 -14.56 -8.62
CA CYS A 61 6.53 -14.84 -7.21
C CYS A 61 5.40 -15.87 -7.00
N PRO A 62 5.61 -16.92 -6.19
CA PRO A 62 4.59 -17.94 -5.94
C PRO A 62 3.47 -17.45 -5.00
N HIS A 63 3.63 -16.30 -4.35
CA HIS A 63 2.62 -15.78 -3.44
C HIS A 63 1.40 -15.26 -4.22
N PRO A 64 0.18 -15.71 -3.89
CA PRO A 64 -1.03 -15.12 -4.47
C PRO A 64 -1.20 -13.67 -4.00
N ALA A 65 -1.92 -12.87 -4.80
CA ALA A 65 -2.35 -11.55 -4.36
C ALA A 65 -3.20 -11.66 -3.08
N MET A 66 -2.95 -10.76 -2.12
CA MET A 66 -3.63 -10.76 -0.83
C MET A 66 -4.69 -9.66 -0.76
N PRO A 67 -5.90 -9.94 -0.24
CA PRO A 67 -6.91 -8.91 -0.03
C PRO A 67 -6.37 -7.79 0.87
N ALA A 68 -6.43 -6.54 0.39
CA ALA A 68 -5.82 -5.41 1.08
C ALA A 68 -6.44 -5.20 2.48
N GLY A 69 -7.76 -5.32 2.61
CA GLY A 69 -8.43 -5.16 3.89
C GLY A 69 -7.94 -6.14 4.98
N LEU A 70 -7.61 -7.38 4.60
CA LEU A 70 -7.08 -8.38 5.52
C LEU A 70 -5.65 -8.02 5.97
N VAL A 71 -4.79 -7.66 5.02
CA VAL A 71 -3.40 -7.27 5.30
C VAL A 71 -3.35 -6.04 6.19
N GLU A 72 -4.09 -5.00 5.80
CA GLU A 72 -4.17 -3.71 6.52
C GLU A 72 -4.69 -3.89 7.94
N HIS A 73 -5.73 -4.70 8.13
CA HIS A 73 -6.27 -5.00 9.45
C HIS A 73 -5.24 -5.70 10.35
N ARG A 74 -4.54 -6.70 9.83
CA ARG A 74 -3.51 -7.45 10.58
C ARG A 74 -2.34 -6.56 10.99
N VAL A 75 -1.84 -5.72 10.07
CA VAL A 75 -0.77 -4.77 10.37
C VAL A 75 -1.23 -3.76 11.42
N TRP A 76 -2.41 -3.16 11.22
CA TRP A 76 -2.94 -2.13 12.12
C TRP A 76 -3.16 -2.64 13.53
N ILE A 77 -3.76 -3.83 13.71
CA ILE A 77 -3.96 -4.41 15.05
C ILE A 77 -2.62 -4.70 15.72
N ARG A 78 -1.63 -5.21 14.98
CA ARG A 78 -0.31 -5.49 15.55
C ARG A 78 0.39 -4.22 16.02
N PHE A 79 0.29 -3.14 15.23
CA PHE A 79 0.78 -1.81 15.58
C PHE A 79 0.13 -1.27 16.86
N VAL A 80 -1.20 -1.20 16.89
CA VAL A 80 -1.98 -0.70 18.04
C VAL A 80 -1.65 -1.47 19.32
N ARG A 81 -1.56 -2.81 19.26
CA ARG A 81 -1.22 -3.64 20.42
C ARG A 81 0.17 -3.37 21.00
N LEU A 82 1.16 -3.09 20.15
CA LEU A 82 2.54 -2.87 20.59
C LEU A 82 2.75 -1.47 21.17
N HIS A 83 2.08 -0.46 20.60
CA HIS A 83 2.20 0.93 21.06
C HIS A 83 1.22 1.30 22.18
N GLY A 84 0.32 0.41 22.60
CA GLY A 84 -0.70 0.70 23.61
C GLY A 84 -1.68 1.81 23.18
N VAL A 85 -1.76 2.07 21.87
CA VAL A 85 -2.62 3.11 21.30
C VAL A 85 -4.01 2.53 21.14
N ASP A 86 -5.04 3.20 21.65
CA ASP A 86 -6.41 2.77 21.37
C ASP A 86 -6.73 2.95 19.88
N ASN A 87 -7.41 1.96 19.27
CA ASN A 87 -7.77 1.98 17.83
C ASN A 87 -8.48 3.26 17.36
N CYS A 88 -9.08 4.01 18.29
CA CYS A 88 -9.82 5.24 18.05
C CYS A 88 -8.96 6.52 18.12
N GLN A 89 -7.72 6.46 18.63
CA GLN A 89 -6.90 7.64 18.88
C GLN A 89 -6.23 8.20 17.60
N ILE A 90 -6.00 7.35 16.59
CA ILE A 90 -5.40 7.78 15.32
C ILE A 90 -6.46 7.81 14.21
N PRO A 91 -6.82 9.01 13.69
CA PRO A 91 -7.74 9.18 12.57
C PRO A 91 -7.29 8.39 11.34
N ARG A 92 -8.26 7.84 10.60
CA ARG A 92 -8.02 6.89 9.49
C ARG A 92 -7.04 7.44 8.43
N ASP A 93 -7.16 8.71 8.12
CA ASP A 93 -6.33 9.46 7.17
C ASP A 93 -4.89 9.64 7.65
N ARG A 94 -4.63 9.65 8.96
CA ARG A 94 -3.29 9.75 9.58
C ARG A 94 -2.62 8.40 9.81
N ARG A 95 -3.35 7.29 9.70
CA ARG A 95 -2.82 5.94 10.03
C ARG A 95 -1.66 5.51 9.15
N HIS A 96 -1.66 5.90 7.88
CA HIS A 96 -0.55 5.55 7.00
C HIS A 96 0.75 6.22 7.45
N GLU A 97 0.71 7.51 7.76
CA GLU A 97 1.86 8.27 8.28
C GLU A 97 2.35 7.67 9.61
N ALA A 98 1.44 7.38 10.53
CA ALA A 98 1.80 6.75 11.79
C ALA A 98 2.49 5.38 11.61
N LEU A 99 2.11 4.61 10.59
CA LEU A 99 2.77 3.35 10.26
C LEU A 99 4.13 3.57 9.61
N THR A 100 4.28 4.53 8.70
CA THR A 100 5.57 4.83 8.05
C THR A 100 6.60 5.39 9.02
N ASP A 101 6.15 6.14 10.02
CA ASP A 101 7.02 6.71 11.06
C ASP A 101 7.56 5.63 12.02
N ALA A 102 6.81 4.53 12.20
CA ALA A 102 7.16 3.48 13.16
C ALA A 102 7.81 2.23 12.51
N LEU A 103 7.42 1.91 11.27
CA LEU A 103 7.84 0.70 10.58
C LEU A 103 8.87 0.99 9.49
N ASN A 104 9.94 0.21 9.48
CA ASN A 104 10.85 0.13 8.34
C ASN A 104 10.16 -0.59 7.18
N ARG A 105 9.58 -1.77 7.44
CA ARG A 105 8.83 -2.55 6.44
C ARG A 105 7.91 -3.58 7.06
N VAL A 106 6.99 -4.09 6.25
CA VAL A 106 6.14 -5.25 6.55
C VAL A 106 6.47 -6.36 5.55
N LEU A 107 7.06 -7.45 6.03
CA LEU A 107 7.38 -8.59 5.19
C LEU A 107 6.19 -9.54 5.05
N VAL A 108 5.88 -9.91 3.81
CA VAL A 108 5.02 -11.04 3.45
C VAL A 108 5.90 -12.29 3.33
N CYS A 109 5.81 -13.14 4.33
CA CYS A 109 6.55 -14.39 4.46
C CYS A 109 5.79 -15.56 3.82
N PRO A 110 6.47 -16.70 3.57
CA PRO A 110 5.81 -17.95 3.20
C PRO A 110 4.63 -18.28 4.11
N GLY A 111 3.55 -18.81 3.54
CA GLY A 111 2.29 -19.03 4.25
C GLY A 111 1.45 -17.77 4.47
N LEU A 112 1.77 -16.66 3.80
CA LEU A 112 1.06 -15.38 3.89
C LEU A 112 1.06 -14.79 5.32
N LEU A 113 2.14 -15.08 6.05
CA LEU A 113 2.42 -14.50 7.36
C LEU A 113 2.98 -13.08 7.19
N LEU A 114 2.61 -12.19 8.09
CA LEU A 114 3.09 -10.80 8.09
C LEU A 114 4.05 -10.60 9.25
N ARG A 115 5.28 -10.19 8.95
CA ARG A 115 6.27 -9.76 9.95
C ARG A 115 6.45 -8.25 9.85
N LEU A 116 6.27 -7.55 10.97
CA LEU A 116 6.51 -6.11 11.06
C LEU A 116 7.96 -5.91 11.49
N GLU A 117 8.70 -5.12 10.72
CA GLU A 117 10.06 -4.69 11.03
C GLU A 117 10.02 -3.20 11.37
N TRP A 118 10.45 -2.89 12.58
CA TRP A 118 10.42 -1.56 13.17
C TRP A 118 11.72 -0.82 12.84
N TRP A 119 11.68 0.51 12.87
CA TRP A 119 12.92 1.27 12.98
C TRP A 119 13.60 0.97 14.33
N GLU A 120 14.93 0.89 14.35
CA GLU A 120 15.73 0.70 15.58
C GLU A 120 15.68 1.94 16.49
#